data_AF-A0A969NHK0-F1
#
_entry.id   AF-A0A969NHK0-F1
#
_cell.length_a   1.000
_cell.length_b   1.000
_cell.length_c   1.000
_cell.angle_alpha   90.00
_cell.angle_beta   90.00
_cell.angle_gamma   90.00
#
_symmetry.space_group_name_H-M   'P 1'
#
loop_
_entity.id
_entity.type
_entity.pdbx_description
1 polymer ?
#
loop_
_entity_poly.entity_id
_entity_poly.type
_entity_poly.pdbx_seq_one_letter_code
_entity_poly.pdbx_strand_id
1 'polypeptide(L)'
;KEYDFGDGGILENLGIMPLLKRQVKKIMVFVNCQTPLTGGDEKEEQITDSIPALFRPLNKKQYGSPNFADNVVFANQLDKYEILVNDLLNKINHGHAPVHVNTYHVTKQPHYNITQEYDVEVMWIYNAPVLDWEEKLNIEVKHLLHNSRMFERFPYYRTFMENPPEIVELKPQQTNLISHLSAWIVASNAELINRFLEGKNVPV
;
A
#
# COMPACT_ATOMS: atom_id res chain seq x y z
N LYS A 1 33.59 -7.02 2.54
CA LYS A 1 32.50 -7.95 2.18
C LYS A 1 31.53 -7.15 1.33
N GLU A 2 31.60 -7.31 0.03
CA GLU A 2 30.50 -6.92 -0.86
C GLU A 2 29.33 -7.87 -0.60
N TYR A 3 28.13 -7.30 -0.55
CA TYR A 3 26.89 -8.05 -0.47
C TYR A 3 26.29 -8.03 -1.88
N ASP A 4 26.32 -9.17 -2.58
CA ASP A 4 25.68 -9.35 -3.90
C ASP A 4 24.15 -9.53 -3.76
N PHE A 5 23.49 -8.55 -3.13
CA PHE A 5 22.03 -8.46 -3.14
C PHE A 5 21.61 -7.35 -4.10
N GLY A 6 21.13 -7.73 -5.28
CA GLY A 6 20.37 -6.84 -6.14
C GLY A 6 18.89 -6.97 -5.79
N ASP A 7 18.24 -5.85 -5.47
CA ASP A 7 16.80 -5.73 -5.17
C ASP A 7 15.89 -6.04 -6.39
N GLY A 8 16.42 -6.70 -7.42
CA GLY A 8 15.75 -6.92 -8.71
C GLY A 8 15.38 -5.63 -9.46
N GLY A 9 15.56 -4.45 -8.85
CA GLY A 9 15.29 -3.14 -9.42
C GLY A 9 13.91 -3.03 -10.04
N ILE A 10 12.87 -3.63 -9.43
CA ILE A 10 11.51 -3.39 -9.89
C ILE A 10 11.22 -1.90 -9.65
N LEU A 11 11.00 -1.16 -10.73
CA LEU A 11 10.84 0.30 -10.71
C LEU A 11 9.49 0.74 -10.10
N GLU A 12 8.70 -0.22 -9.60
CA GLU A 12 7.33 -0.04 -9.17
C GLU A 12 6.99 -0.95 -7.98
N ASN A 13 6.87 -0.37 -6.78
CA ASN A 13 6.85 -1.12 -5.52
C ASN A 13 5.48 -1.73 -5.12
N LEU A 14 4.46 -1.65 -5.98
CA LEU A 14 3.12 -2.22 -5.73
C LEU A 14 2.87 -3.51 -6.53
N GLY A 15 3.71 -3.81 -7.54
CA GLY A 15 3.55 -4.95 -8.44
C GLY A 15 2.37 -4.84 -9.41
N ILE A 16 1.81 -3.63 -9.59
CA ILE A 16 0.63 -3.40 -10.42
C ILE A 16 0.95 -3.41 -11.92
N MET A 17 2.14 -2.95 -12.33
CA MET A 17 2.51 -2.80 -13.74
C MET A 17 2.42 -4.08 -14.58
N PRO A 18 2.98 -5.23 -14.15
CA PRO A 18 2.86 -6.46 -14.93
C PRO A 18 1.41 -6.95 -15.09
N LEU A 19 0.53 -6.66 -14.13
CA LEU A 19 -0.90 -6.96 -14.23
C LEU A 19 -1.59 -6.03 -15.22
N LEU A 20 -1.24 -4.74 -15.21
CA LEU A 20 -1.78 -3.78 -16.16
C LEU A 20 -1.38 -4.09 -17.60
N LYS A 21 -0.13 -4.48 -17.82
CA LYS A 21 0.37 -4.96 -19.13
C LYS A 21 -0.44 -6.16 -19.64
N ARG A 22 -0.86 -7.05 -18.75
CA ARG A 22 -1.68 -8.23 -19.06
C ARG A 22 -3.17 -7.93 -19.18
N GLN A 23 -3.57 -6.67 -19.07
CA GLN A 23 -4.97 -6.22 -19.13
C GLN A 23 -5.88 -6.89 -18.10
N VAL A 24 -5.33 -7.21 -16.92
CA VAL A 24 -6.11 -7.74 -15.79
C VAL A 24 -7.17 -6.71 -15.41
N LYS A 25 -8.44 -7.14 -15.35
CA LYS A 25 -9.58 -6.23 -15.12
C LYS A 25 -9.82 -5.90 -13.65
N LYS A 26 -9.28 -6.70 -12.74
CA LYS A 26 -9.43 -6.53 -11.29
C LYS A 26 -8.14 -6.84 -10.58
N ILE A 27 -7.64 -5.87 -9.84
CA ILE A 27 -6.36 -5.99 -9.14
C ILE A 27 -6.58 -5.66 -7.67
N MET A 28 -6.14 -6.54 -6.77
CA MET A 28 -5.99 -6.20 -5.37
C MET A 28 -4.53 -5.83 -5.11
N VAL A 29 -4.31 -4.68 -4.50
CA VAL A 29 -2.98 -4.16 -4.16
C VAL A 29 -2.87 -4.08 -2.65
N PHE A 30 -1.94 -4.86 -2.08
CA PHE A 30 -1.58 -4.79 -0.67
C PHE A 30 -0.44 -3.81 -0.48
N VAL A 31 -0.71 -2.67 0.14
CA VAL A 31 0.26 -1.60 0.34
C VAL A 31 0.93 -1.78 1.70
N ASN A 32 2.09 -2.42 1.68
CA ASN A 32 2.93 -2.66 2.86
C ASN A 32 4.17 -1.77 2.77
N CYS A 33 4.14 -0.62 3.43
CA CYS A 33 5.22 0.35 3.33
C CYS A 33 5.57 1.00 4.68
N GLN A 34 6.79 1.53 4.78
CA GLN A 34 7.27 2.28 5.93
C GLN A 34 6.70 3.71 6.01
N THR A 35 6.06 4.21 4.95
CA THR A 35 5.44 5.54 4.92
C THR A 35 4.04 5.48 5.52
N PRO A 36 3.78 6.16 6.65
CA PRO A 36 2.44 6.25 7.22
C PRO A 36 1.47 6.95 6.27
N LEU A 37 0.20 6.58 6.31
CA LEU A 37 -0.86 7.38 5.69
C LEU A 37 -1.20 8.55 6.62
N THR A 38 -0.86 9.78 6.23
CA THR A 38 -1.10 11.00 7.03
C THR A 38 -2.00 11.97 6.28
N GLY A 39 -2.88 12.66 7.01
CA GLY A 39 -3.69 13.75 6.48
C GLY A 39 -3.06 15.10 6.80
N GLY A 40 -3.08 16.05 5.85
CA GLY A 40 -2.66 17.45 6.07
C GLY A 40 -1.19 17.76 5.76
N ASP A 41 -0.93 19.06 5.57
CA ASP A 41 0.29 19.75 5.10
C ASP A 41 1.06 19.13 3.91
N GLU A 42 1.14 19.89 2.80
CA GLU A 42 1.87 19.57 1.56
C GLU A 42 3.37 19.23 1.75
N LYS A 43 3.88 19.35 2.97
CA LYS A 43 5.29 19.16 3.34
C LYS A 43 5.66 17.72 3.69
N GLU A 44 4.69 16.87 4.01
CA GLU A 44 4.91 15.44 4.28
C GLU A 44 4.22 14.56 3.24
N GLU A 45 4.81 13.39 2.95
CA GLU A 45 4.18 12.38 2.10
C GLU A 45 2.91 11.88 2.78
N GLN A 46 1.74 12.26 2.25
CA GLN A 46 0.44 11.80 2.74
C GLN A 46 0.27 10.29 2.60
N ILE A 47 1.00 9.67 1.68
CA ILE A 47 0.96 8.25 1.32
C ILE A 47 2.28 7.86 0.64
N THR A 48 2.62 6.56 0.59
CA THR A 48 3.80 6.08 -0.16
C THR A 48 3.81 6.60 -1.60
N ASP A 49 4.96 7.11 -2.05
CA ASP A 49 5.18 7.64 -3.41
C ASP A 49 4.73 6.73 -4.55
N SER A 50 4.74 5.41 -4.31
CA SER A 50 4.37 4.43 -5.33
C SER A 50 2.93 4.60 -5.82
N ILE A 51 2.02 5.14 -5.00
CA ILE A 51 0.62 5.39 -5.37
C ILE A 51 0.46 6.66 -6.22
N PRO A 52 0.84 7.87 -5.75
CA PRO A 52 0.70 9.08 -6.56
C PRO A 52 1.51 9.03 -7.85
N ALA A 53 2.61 8.27 -7.92
CA ALA A 53 3.36 8.03 -9.14
C ALA A 53 2.53 7.38 -10.27
N LEU A 54 1.42 6.68 -9.95
CA LEU A 54 0.52 6.14 -10.95
C LEU A 54 -0.36 7.22 -11.61
N PHE A 55 -0.60 8.33 -10.92
CA PHE A 55 -1.54 9.38 -11.34
C PHE A 55 -0.83 10.62 -11.90
N ARG A 56 0.38 10.91 -11.42
CA ARG A 56 1.17 12.07 -11.83
C ARG A 56 2.68 11.81 -11.74
N PRO A 57 3.49 12.49 -12.55
CA PRO A 57 4.94 12.45 -12.41
C PRO A 57 5.36 12.97 -11.02
N LEU A 58 6.29 12.27 -10.37
CA LEU A 58 6.90 12.75 -9.13
C LEU A 58 8.29 13.31 -9.43
N ASN A 59 8.51 14.59 -9.11
CA ASN A 59 9.81 15.24 -9.26
C ASN A 59 10.68 14.98 -8.02
N LYS A 60 11.05 13.72 -7.77
CA LYS A 60 12.01 13.36 -6.72
C LYS A 60 13.35 13.02 -7.34
N LYS A 61 14.29 13.97 -7.26
CA LYS A 61 15.71 13.74 -7.58
C LYS A 61 16.36 12.98 -6.42
N GLN A 62 16.05 11.71 -6.26
CA GLN A 62 16.86 10.83 -5.40
C GLN A 62 17.95 10.17 -6.24
N TYR A 63 19.17 10.17 -5.73
CA TYR A 63 20.31 9.48 -6.34
C TYR A 63 19.97 7.98 -6.47
N GLY A 64 19.92 7.47 -7.71
CA GLY A 64 19.60 6.07 -7.99
C GLY A 64 18.12 5.71 -7.98
N SER A 65 17.20 6.66 -7.75
CA SER A 65 15.77 6.36 -7.78
C SER A 65 15.23 6.28 -9.21
N PRO A 66 14.32 5.33 -9.48
CA PRO A 66 13.60 5.22 -10.74
C PRO A 66 13.00 6.57 -11.14
N ASN A 67 12.98 6.85 -12.44
CA ASN A 67 12.17 7.95 -12.95
C ASN A 67 10.69 7.59 -12.79
N PHE A 68 10.06 8.01 -11.68
CA PHE A 68 8.63 7.80 -11.44
C PHE A 68 7.75 8.40 -12.54
N ALA A 69 8.27 9.27 -13.42
CA ALA A 69 7.52 9.76 -14.56
C ALA A 69 7.04 8.62 -15.49
N ASP A 70 7.77 7.50 -15.55
CA ASP A 70 7.37 6.35 -16.37
C ASP A 70 6.22 5.54 -15.74
N ASN A 71 5.89 5.78 -14.47
CA ASN A 71 4.84 5.04 -13.74
C ASN A 71 3.44 5.61 -13.96
N VAL A 72 3.29 6.74 -14.66
CA VAL A 72 1.97 7.36 -14.87
C VAL A 72 1.14 6.52 -15.83
N VAL A 73 0.15 5.81 -15.29
CA VAL A 73 -0.77 4.91 -16.01
C VAL A 73 -2.24 5.24 -15.75
N PHE A 74 -2.53 6.12 -14.78
CA PHE A 74 -3.85 6.67 -14.48
C PHE A 74 -3.86 8.19 -14.71
N ALA A 75 -3.27 8.65 -15.83
CA ALA A 75 -3.18 10.07 -16.14
C ALA A 75 -4.57 10.75 -16.15
N ASN A 76 -4.61 12.03 -15.77
CA ASN A 76 -5.83 12.86 -15.72
C ASN A 76 -6.92 12.37 -14.74
N GLN A 77 -6.57 11.58 -13.73
CA GLN A 77 -7.52 11.05 -12.71
C GLN A 77 -7.10 11.43 -11.28
N LEU A 78 -6.63 12.67 -11.09
CA LEU A 78 -6.22 13.17 -9.76
C LEU A 78 -7.38 13.27 -8.78
N ASP A 79 -8.59 13.52 -9.26
CA ASP A 79 -9.83 13.45 -8.48
C ASP A 79 -10.02 12.07 -7.84
N LYS A 80 -9.78 10.98 -8.60
CA LYS A 80 -9.86 9.61 -8.07
C LYS A 80 -8.73 9.29 -7.09
N TYR A 81 -7.55 9.88 -7.28
CA TYR A 81 -6.47 9.79 -6.31
C TYR A 81 -6.84 10.48 -4.98
N GLU A 82 -7.40 11.69 -5.04
CA GLU A 82 -7.85 12.40 -3.84
C GLU A 82 -8.95 11.62 -3.11
N ILE A 83 -9.91 11.04 -3.84
CA ILE A 83 -10.95 10.16 -3.26
C ILE A 83 -10.31 8.96 -2.57
N LEU A 84 -9.34 8.28 -3.21
CA LEU A 84 -8.62 7.15 -2.63
C LEU A 84 -7.94 7.52 -1.31
N VAL A 85 -7.15 8.60 -1.30
CA VAL A 85 -6.41 9.03 -0.10
C VAL A 85 -7.37 9.43 1.02
N ASN A 86 -8.39 10.22 0.71
CA ASN A 86 -9.36 10.68 1.69
C ASN A 86 -10.17 9.53 2.28
N ASP A 87 -10.58 8.56 1.47
CA ASP A 87 -11.34 7.39 1.94
C ASP A 87 -10.49 6.49 2.85
N LEU A 88 -9.24 6.20 2.47
CA LEU A 88 -8.33 5.44 3.33
C LEU A 88 -8.06 6.16 4.65
N LEU A 89 -7.81 7.47 4.63
CA LEU A 89 -7.61 8.28 5.83
C LEU A 89 -8.86 8.30 6.70
N ASN A 90 -10.04 8.46 6.10
CA ASN A 90 -11.31 8.46 6.80
C ASN A 90 -11.51 7.13 7.55
N LYS A 91 -11.22 5.99 6.90
CA LYS A 91 -11.30 4.67 7.53
C LYS A 91 -10.34 4.53 8.71
N ILE A 92 -9.07 4.95 8.57
CA ILE A 92 -8.10 4.94 9.69
C ILE A 92 -8.61 5.80 10.86
N ASN A 93 -9.08 7.02 10.58
CA ASN A 93 -9.54 7.96 11.60
C ASN A 93 -10.76 7.47 12.38
N HIS A 94 -11.58 6.61 11.77
CA HIS A 94 -12.73 5.96 12.42
C HIS A 94 -12.39 4.57 12.97
N GLY A 95 -11.11 4.17 12.94
CA GLY A 95 -10.66 2.90 13.51
C GLY A 95 -10.88 1.68 12.63
N HIS A 96 -11.34 1.86 11.39
CA HIS A 96 -11.66 0.79 10.45
C HIS A 96 -10.47 0.40 9.57
N ALA A 97 -10.54 -0.81 9.00
CA ALA A 97 -9.55 -1.29 8.04
C ALA A 97 -9.55 -0.40 6.77
N PRO A 98 -8.39 0.16 6.36
CA PRO A 98 -8.31 1.04 5.21
C PRO A 98 -8.27 0.25 3.90
N VAL A 99 -9.47 -0.04 3.40
CA VAL A 99 -9.71 -0.68 2.10
C VAL A 99 -10.50 0.28 1.20
N HIS A 100 -10.00 0.52 -0.02
CA HIS A 100 -10.65 1.36 -1.02
C HIS A 100 -10.80 0.61 -2.33
N VAL A 101 -11.95 0.73 -3.01
CA VAL A 101 -12.16 0.16 -4.34
C VAL A 101 -12.57 1.27 -5.29
N ASN A 102 -11.93 1.31 -6.46
CA ASN A 102 -12.34 2.23 -7.53
C ASN A 102 -12.00 1.66 -8.91
N THR A 103 -12.62 2.23 -9.94
CA THR A 103 -12.29 1.94 -11.33
C THR A 103 -11.42 3.05 -11.90
N TYR A 104 -10.29 2.69 -12.50
CA TYR A 104 -9.34 3.61 -13.12
C TYR A 104 -9.23 3.33 -14.60
N HIS A 105 -9.14 4.39 -15.41
CA HIS A 105 -8.84 4.26 -16.82
C HIS A 105 -7.32 4.14 -17.00
N VAL A 106 -6.86 3.04 -17.57
CA VAL A 106 -5.44 2.80 -17.86
C VAL A 106 -5.07 3.51 -19.15
N THR A 107 -4.11 4.42 -19.09
CA THR A 107 -3.52 5.06 -20.27
C THR A 107 -2.35 4.25 -20.82
N LYS A 108 -2.05 4.41 -22.11
CA LYS A 108 -0.87 3.77 -22.72
C LYS A 108 0.40 4.20 -22.01
N GLN A 109 1.30 3.25 -21.77
CA GLN A 109 2.61 3.50 -21.18
C GLN A 109 3.66 2.63 -21.89
N PRO A 110 4.34 3.16 -22.92
CA PRO A 110 5.30 2.41 -23.73
C PRO A 110 6.46 1.82 -22.93
N HIS A 111 6.93 2.49 -21.86
CA HIS A 111 7.99 1.99 -21.00
C HIS A 111 7.66 0.58 -20.46
N TYR A 112 6.41 0.36 -20.07
CA TYR A 112 5.92 -0.91 -19.53
C TYR A 112 5.26 -1.82 -20.57
N ASN A 113 5.32 -1.48 -21.85
CA ASN A 113 4.60 -2.18 -22.94
C ASN A 113 3.07 -2.26 -22.72
N ILE A 114 2.48 -1.23 -22.10
CA ILE A 114 1.02 -1.09 -21.99
C ILE A 114 0.55 -0.35 -23.24
N THR A 115 0.04 -1.08 -24.23
CA THR A 115 -0.28 -0.53 -25.56
C THR A 115 -1.75 -0.21 -25.78
N GLN A 116 -2.63 -0.68 -24.89
CA GLN A 116 -4.08 -0.52 -25.00
C GLN A 116 -4.61 0.20 -23.77
N GLU A 117 -5.61 1.04 -24.00
CA GLU A 117 -6.36 1.72 -22.95
C GLU A 117 -7.56 0.88 -22.56
N TYR A 118 -7.86 0.82 -21.27
CA TYR A 118 -8.99 0.06 -20.75
C TYR A 118 -9.27 0.44 -19.30
N ASP A 119 -10.46 0.11 -18.81
CA ASP A 119 -10.79 0.31 -17.41
C ASP A 119 -10.39 -0.90 -16.56
N VAL A 120 -9.77 -0.63 -15.42
CA VAL A 120 -9.36 -1.60 -14.41
C VAL A 120 -9.99 -1.24 -13.07
N GLU A 121 -10.56 -2.22 -12.39
CA GLU A 121 -10.98 -2.08 -11.01
C GLU A 121 -9.80 -2.40 -10.09
N VAL A 122 -9.49 -1.52 -9.16
CA VAL A 122 -8.39 -1.71 -8.20
C VAL A 122 -8.92 -1.61 -6.79
N MET A 123 -8.65 -2.64 -6.00
CA MET A 123 -8.87 -2.67 -4.56
C MET A 123 -7.53 -2.40 -3.85
N TRP A 124 -7.44 -1.26 -3.19
CA TRP A 124 -6.31 -0.86 -2.37
C TRP A 124 -6.54 -1.34 -0.94
N ILE A 125 -5.60 -2.11 -0.41
CA ILE A 125 -5.60 -2.60 0.97
C ILE A 125 -4.34 -2.05 1.62
N TYR A 126 -4.48 -1.01 2.44
CA TYR A 126 -3.34 -0.38 3.09
C TYR A 126 -3.05 -1.04 4.43
N ASN A 127 -1.81 -1.40 4.70
CA ASN A 127 -1.44 -1.96 6.00
C ASN A 127 -1.09 -0.81 6.96
N ALA A 128 -2.07 -0.38 7.75
CA ALA A 128 -1.99 0.75 8.67
C ALA A 128 -2.62 0.40 10.02
N PRO A 129 -2.44 1.23 11.07
CA PRO A 129 -3.09 1.04 12.36
C PRO A 129 -4.61 0.96 12.21
N VAL A 130 -5.22 0.00 12.91
CA VAL A 130 -6.68 -0.24 12.90
C VAL A 130 -7.14 -0.39 14.34
N LEU A 131 -7.86 0.62 14.84
CA LEU A 131 -8.32 0.63 16.23
C LEU A 131 -9.30 -0.52 16.53
N ASP A 132 -10.22 -0.84 15.61
CA ASP A 132 -11.17 -1.95 15.78
C ASP A 132 -10.49 -3.31 15.98
N TRP A 133 -9.33 -3.50 15.34
CA TRP A 133 -8.50 -4.68 15.52
C TRP A 133 -7.77 -4.62 16.86
N GLU A 134 -7.14 -3.48 17.13
CA GLU A 134 -6.35 -3.28 18.33
C GLU A 134 -7.20 -3.47 19.59
N GLU A 135 -8.42 -2.94 19.63
CA GLU A 135 -9.37 -3.08 20.73
C GLU A 135 -9.73 -4.53 21.05
N LYS A 136 -9.60 -5.44 20.08
CA LYS A 136 -9.83 -6.88 20.26
C LYS A 136 -8.62 -7.64 20.77
N LEU A 137 -7.44 -7.02 20.80
CA LEU A 137 -6.23 -7.63 21.36
C LEU A 137 -6.35 -7.78 22.88
N ASN A 138 -5.71 -8.83 23.40
CA ASN A 138 -5.61 -8.99 24.85
C ASN A 138 -4.75 -7.87 25.47
N ILE A 139 -4.91 -7.63 26.77
CA ILE A 139 -4.28 -6.50 27.46
C ILE A 139 -2.74 -6.57 27.42
N GLU A 140 -2.16 -7.78 27.45
CA GLU A 140 -0.71 -7.98 27.42
C GLU A 140 -0.12 -7.58 26.07
N VAL A 141 -0.77 -7.99 24.97
CA VAL A 141 -0.35 -7.65 23.60
C VAL A 141 -0.54 -6.15 23.35
N LYS A 142 -1.65 -5.56 23.79
CA LYS A 142 -1.83 -4.09 23.74
C LYS A 142 -0.74 -3.36 24.49
N HIS A 143 -0.42 -3.82 25.70
CA HIS A 143 0.64 -3.21 26.50
C HIS A 143 1.98 -3.30 25.79
N LEU A 144 2.33 -4.45 25.21
CA LEU A 144 3.55 -4.64 24.43
C LEU A 144 3.58 -3.73 23.19
N LEU A 145 2.49 -3.67 22.43
CA LEU A 145 2.37 -2.84 21.24
C LEU A 145 2.68 -1.37 21.54
N HIS A 146 2.14 -0.83 22.63
CA HIS A 146 2.28 0.60 22.97
C HIS A 146 3.53 0.94 23.79
N ASN A 147 4.11 -0.01 24.51
CA ASN A 147 5.18 0.29 25.49
C ASN A 147 6.53 -0.37 25.17
N SER A 148 6.62 -1.17 24.09
CA SER A 148 7.87 -1.82 23.69
C SER A 148 8.50 -1.15 22.48
N ARG A 149 9.82 -0.90 22.54
CA ARG A 149 10.61 -0.47 21.37
C ARG A 149 10.54 -1.46 20.20
N MET A 150 10.18 -2.72 20.46
CA MET A 150 9.99 -3.74 19.42
C MET A 150 8.89 -3.36 18.40
N PHE A 151 7.90 -2.58 18.82
CA PHE A 151 6.74 -2.21 18.00
C PHE A 151 6.66 -0.71 17.74
N GLU A 152 7.74 0.05 17.99
CA GLU A 152 7.78 1.51 17.81
C GLU A 152 7.36 1.96 16.41
N ARG A 153 7.66 1.15 15.40
CA ARG A 153 7.31 1.40 14.00
C ARG A 153 6.10 0.61 13.51
N PHE A 154 5.42 -0.15 14.36
CA PHE A 154 4.29 -0.96 13.91
C PHE A 154 3.16 -0.08 13.35
N PRO A 155 2.53 -0.43 12.20
CA PRO A 155 2.85 -1.53 11.28
C PRO A 155 3.81 -1.14 10.13
N TYR A 156 4.37 0.06 10.16
CA TYR A 156 5.25 0.67 9.16
C TYR A 156 6.75 0.33 9.34
N TYR A 157 7.07 -0.96 9.45
CA TYR A 157 8.46 -1.41 9.57
C TYR A 157 9.29 -1.04 8.34
N ARG A 158 10.59 -0.77 8.57
CA ARG A 158 11.56 -0.52 7.50
C ARG A 158 11.89 -1.81 6.78
N THR A 159 12.10 -1.72 5.46
CA THR A 159 12.62 -2.86 4.68
C THR A 159 14.05 -3.21 5.09
N PHE A 160 14.89 -2.19 5.31
CA PHE A 160 16.29 -2.36 5.66
C PHE A 160 16.59 -1.91 7.08
N MET A 161 17.40 -2.71 7.79
CA MET A 161 17.93 -2.39 9.12
C MET A 161 16.83 -2.05 10.14
N GLU A 162 15.67 -2.72 10.06
CA GLU A 162 14.60 -2.58 11.07
C GLU A 162 15.07 -3.12 12.44
N ASN A 163 15.75 -4.27 12.42
CA ASN A 163 16.45 -4.83 13.56
C ASN A 163 17.93 -4.97 13.19
N PRO A 164 18.80 -4.00 13.50
CA PRO A 164 20.23 -4.17 13.30
C PRO A 164 20.79 -5.23 14.28
N PRO A 165 21.80 -6.04 13.87
CA PRO A 165 22.58 -5.95 12.63
C PRO A 165 21.95 -6.63 11.39
N GLU A 166 20.75 -7.18 11.50
CA GLU A 166 20.08 -7.88 10.42
C GLU A 166 19.66 -6.91 9.29
N ILE A 167 19.88 -7.32 8.04
CA ILE A 167 19.67 -6.42 6.88
C ILE A 167 18.18 -6.28 6.56
N VAL A 168 17.41 -7.37 6.54
CA VAL A 168 15.99 -7.40 6.14
C VAL A 168 15.09 -8.22 7.10
N GLU A 169 15.59 -8.57 8.27
CA GLU A 169 14.90 -9.50 9.18
C GLU A 169 13.98 -8.79 10.18
N LEU A 170 12.72 -9.21 10.21
CA LEU A 170 11.78 -8.89 11.29
C LEU A 170 11.86 -9.95 12.37
N LYS A 171 11.72 -9.51 13.63
CA LYS A 171 11.61 -10.45 14.76
C LYS A 171 10.34 -11.30 14.65
N PRO A 172 10.31 -12.52 15.22
CA PRO A 172 9.12 -13.38 15.19
C PRO A 172 7.87 -12.68 15.72
N GLN A 173 8.00 -11.87 16.77
CA GLN A 173 6.88 -11.12 17.36
C GLN A 173 6.34 -10.02 16.43
N GLN A 174 7.24 -9.31 15.74
CA GLN A 174 6.86 -8.30 14.74
C GLN A 174 6.14 -8.96 13.57
N THR A 175 6.70 -10.07 13.05
CA THR A 175 6.11 -10.86 11.96
C THR A 175 4.74 -11.42 12.34
N ASN A 176 4.59 -11.96 13.54
CA ASN A 176 3.32 -12.50 14.02
C ASN A 176 2.26 -11.39 14.14
N LEU A 177 2.62 -10.25 14.72
CA LEU A 177 1.65 -9.18 14.94
C LEU A 177 1.21 -8.54 13.61
N ILE A 178 2.14 -8.28 12.69
CA ILE A 178 1.80 -7.69 11.39
C ILE A 178 1.00 -8.66 10.53
N SER A 179 1.35 -9.96 10.54
CA SER A 179 0.58 -10.98 9.83
C SER A 179 -0.84 -11.11 10.40
N HIS A 180 -0.99 -11.01 11.73
CA HIS A 180 -2.30 -11.04 12.37
C HIS A 180 -3.14 -9.82 11.98
N LEU A 181 -2.57 -8.61 11.98
CA LEU A 181 -3.26 -7.41 11.50
C LEU A 181 -3.69 -7.56 10.04
N SER A 182 -2.77 -7.97 9.14
CA SER A 182 -3.09 -8.13 7.72
C SER A 182 -4.17 -9.18 7.47
N ALA A 183 -4.12 -10.31 8.18
CA ALA A 183 -5.16 -11.33 8.13
C ALA A 183 -6.50 -10.79 8.63
N TRP A 184 -6.50 -10.00 9.70
CA TRP A 184 -7.71 -9.38 10.23
C TRP A 184 -8.32 -8.39 9.24
N ILE A 185 -7.51 -7.54 8.58
CA ILE A 185 -7.98 -6.60 7.55
C ILE A 185 -8.72 -7.34 6.43
N VAL A 186 -8.16 -8.46 5.95
CA VAL A 186 -8.81 -9.30 4.93
C VAL A 186 -10.09 -9.94 5.47
N ALA A 187 -10.02 -10.54 6.66
CA ALA A 187 -11.16 -11.26 7.24
C ALA A 187 -12.34 -10.32 7.58
N SER A 188 -12.08 -9.13 8.12
CA SER A 188 -13.11 -8.14 8.45
C SER A 188 -13.76 -7.51 7.21
N ASN A 189 -13.10 -7.60 6.06
CA ASN A 189 -13.61 -7.13 4.76
C ASN A 189 -14.00 -8.29 3.81
N ALA A 190 -14.23 -9.51 4.32
CA ALA A 190 -14.44 -10.68 3.48
C ALA A 190 -15.64 -10.53 2.51
N GLU A 191 -16.74 -9.90 2.93
CA GLU A 191 -17.88 -9.66 2.04
C GLU A 191 -17.49 -8.74 0.87
N LEU A 192 -16.83 -7.62 1.18
CA LEU A 192 -16.35 -6.65 0.19
C LEU A 192 -15.38 -7.31 -0.81
N ILE A 193 -14.41 -8.08 -0.32
CA ILE A 193 -13.44 -8.81 -1.13
C ILE A 193 -14.13 -9.86 -2.02
N ASN A 194 -15.06 -10.64 -1.46
CA ASN A 194 -15.79 -11.63 -2.25
C ASN A 194 -16.61 -10.98 -3.36
N ARG A 195 -17.31 -9.87 -3.09
CA ARG A 195 -18.05 -9.12 -4.10
C ARG A 195 -17.15 -8.59 -5.21
N PHE A 196 -16.00 -8.03 -4.85
CA PHE A 196 -14.98 -7.57 -5.79
C PHE A 196 -14.51 -8.72 -6.69
N LEU A 197 -14.12 -9.86 -6.12
CA LEU A 197 -13.68 -11.03 -6.89
C LEU A 197 -14.78 -11.57 -7.81
N GLU A 198 -16.04 -11.62 -7.34
CA GLU A 198 -17.20 -12.12 -8.08
C GLU A 198 -17.71 -11.16 -9.17
N GLY A 199 -17.35 -9.87 -9.14
CA GLY A 199 -17.85 -8.87 -10.08
C GLY A 199 -19.25 -8.40 -9.81
N LYS A 200 -19.65 -8.49 -8.54
CA LYS A 200 -20.85 -7.84 -8.05
C LYS A 200 -20.52 -6.41 -7.71
N ASN A 201 -21.50 -5.51 -7.83
CA ASN A 201 -21.34 -4.12 -7.42
C ASN A 201 -20.77 -4.07 -6.01
N VAL A 202 -19.65 -3.37 -5.84
CA VAL A 202 -19.10 -3.04 -4.53
C VAL A 202 -19.82 -1.78 -4.04
N PRO A 203 -20.48 -1.81 -2.86
CA PRO A 203 -21.02 -0.59 -2.28
C PRO A 203 -19.86 0.36 -1.97
N VAL A 204 -19.95 1.57 -2.52
CA VAL A 204 -19.03 2.68 -2.26
C VAL A 204 -19.36 3.29 -0.90
#